data_AF-A0A9E2ULL3-F1
#
_entry.id   AF-A0A9E2ULL3-F1
#
_cell.length_a   1.000
_cell.length_b   1.000
_cell.length_c   1.000
_cell.angle_alpha   90.00
_cell.angle_beta   90.00
_cell.angle_gamma   90.00
#
_symmetry.space_group_name_H-M   'P 1'
#
loop_
_entity.id
_entity.type
_entity.pdbx_description
1 polymer ?
#
loop_
_entity_poly.entity_id
_entity_poly.type
_entity_poly.pdbx_seq_one_letter_code
_entity_poly.pdbx_strand_id
1 'polypeptide(L)'
;MTDGKAFRLEEATIDELHEAIKNGETTCVAVVRHYIERVRAYNGVASVLVTEDGAPVREATGAVRAMAPLRFPTETAKASGILPDLDKYNGPPIEFGRMEPTASDPAVQQQYGMIAGRPDAGQLNALATLNIRGERSVTCRGNFDRHPSEGPLPPGAPPVCEMFRRLPDALERAAELDSLHGRNPDLAKMPVYGVVFSFKDPFDTKDMRTTAGGDAAYDIDFPARDHVLVEQLRNKGAIIFAKAVCTEYN
;
A
#
# COMPACT_ATOMS: atom_id res chain seq x y z
N MET A 1 24.81 -22.50 26.57
CA MET A 1 24.83 -21.45 25.53
C MET A 1 23.86 -21.90 24.46
N THR A 2 22.61 -21.46 24.54
CA THR A 2 21.63 -21.69 23.47
C THR A 2 22.08 -20.86 22.28
N ASP A 3 22.26 -21.53 21.14
CA ASP A 3 22.63 -20.93 19.86
C ASP A 3 21.45 -20.03 19.44
N GLY A 4 21.50 -18.77 19.88
CA GLY A 4 20.39 -17.82 19.81
C GLY A 4 20.23 -17.32 18.38
N LYS A 5 19.39 -17.98 17.60
CA LYS A 5 19.00 -17.52 16.27
C LYS A 5 18.34 -16.14 16.41
N ALA A 6 18.87 -15.13 15.71
CA ALA A 6 18.30 -13.79 15.71
C ALA A 6 16.81 -13.82 15.30
N PHE A 7 16.00 -12.96 15.92
CA PHE A 7 14.58 -12.82 15.57
C PHE A 7 14.39 -12.62 14.07
N ARG A 8 13.45 -13.39 13.50
CA ARG A 8 13.08 -13.32 12.09
C ARG A 8 11.59 -13.02 12.02
N LEU A 9 11.21 -11.96 11.30
CA LEU A 9 9.81 -11.54 11.21
C LEU A 9 8.98 -12.40 10.24
N GLU A 10 9.57 -12.94 9.17
CA GLU A 10 8.81 -13.80 8.24
C GLU A 10 8.31 -15.06 8.93
N GLU A 11 7.01 -15.33 8.78
CA GLU A 11 6.31 -16.46 9.40
C GLU A 11 6.33 -16.45 10.93
N ALA A 12 6.73 -15.33 11.56
CA ALA A 12 6.62 -15.17 13.00
C ALA A 12 5.15 -15.03 13.43
N THR A 13 4.80 -15.73 14.50
CA THR A 13 3.53 -15.55 15.20
C THR A 13 3.52 -14.24 15.99
N ILE A 14 2.32 -13.81 16.39
CA ILE A 14 2.16 -12.62 17.26
C ILE A 14 2.89 -12.82 18.60
N ASP A 15 2.84 -14.03 19.16
CA ASP A 15 3.52 -14.35 20.42
C ASP A 15 5.04 -14.24 20.29
N GLU A 16 5.62 -14.77 19.21
CA GLU A 16 7.06 -14.65 18.93
C GLU A 16 7.48 -13.19 18.74
N LEU A 17 6.66 -12.37 18.07
CA LEU A 17 6.91 -10.93 17.96
C LEU A 17 6.92 -10.25 19.33
N HIS A 18 5.93 -10.55 20.18
CA HIS A 18 5.87 -9.99 21.52
C HIS A 18 7.06 -10.41 22.39
N GLU A 19 7.48 -11.68 22.35
CA GLU A 19 8.69 -12.13 23.05
C GLU A 19 9.94 -11.41 22.53
N ALA A 20 10.08 -11.27 21.20
CA ALA A 20 11.21 -10.54 20.62
C ALA A 20 11.26 -9.07 21.05
N ILE A 21 10.11 -8.39 21.16
CA ILE A 21 10.04 -7.01 21.68
C ILE A 21 10.43 -6.97 23.16
N LYS A 22 9.88 -7.86 23.99
CA LYS A 22 10.19 -7.91 25.44
C LYS A 22 11.68 -8.19 25.70
N ASN A 23 12.28 -9.07 24.90
CA ASN A 23 13.71 -9.40 24.96
C ASN A 23 14.60 -8.29 24.37
N GLY A 24 14.02 -7.32 23.66
CA GLY A 24 14.75 -6.23 23.01
C GLY A 24 15.46 -6.66 21.72
N GLU A 25 15.03 -7.75 21.10
CA GLU A 25 15.52 -8.25 19.81
C GLU A 25 14.97 -7.45 18.64
N THR A 26 13.82 -6.80 18.81
CA THR A 26 13.19 -5.90 17.83
C THR A 26 12.40 -4.77 18.52
N THR A 27 11.88 -3.83 17.73
CA THR A 27 10.98 -2.75 18.16
C THR A 27 9.84 -2.59 17.15
N CYS A 28 8.75 -1.90 17.50
CA CYS A 28 7.67 -1.60 16.55
C CYS A 28 8.19 -0.88 15.30
N VAL A 29 9.09 0.09 15.47
CA VAL A 29 9.70 0.82 14.34
C VAL A 29 10.52 -0.12 13.45
N ALA A 30 11.29 -1.05 14.06
CA ALA A 30 12.06 -2.04 13.30
C ALA A 30 11.14 -2.96 12.47
N VAL A 31 10.01 -3.38 13.04
CA VAL A 31 8.99 -4.20 12.35
C VAL A 31 8.39 -3.44 11.16
N VAL A 32 7.97 -2.18 11.34
CA VAL A 32 7.41 -1.37 10.24
C VAL A 32 8.45 -1.15 9.13
N ARG A 33 9.70 -0.83 9.49
CA ARG A 33 10.79 -0.70 8.50
C ARG A 33 11.01 -1.99 7.72
N HIS A 34 10.97 -3.15 8.39
CA HIS A 34 11.08 -4.45 7.72
C HIS A 34 9.99 -4.65 6.68
N TYR A 35 8.73 -4.31 7.00
CA TYR A 35 7.63 -4.38 6.03
C TYR A 35 7.80 -3.39 4.88
N ILE A 36 8.31 -2.18 5.12
CA ILE A 36 8.64 -1.22 4.04
C ILE A 36 9.67 -1.82 3.08
N GLU A 37 10.75 -2.44 3.58
CA GLU A 37 11.75 -3.07 2.72
C GLU A 37 11.18 -4.25 1.93
N ARG A 38 10.30 -5.06 2.54
CA ARG A 38 9.59 -6.13 1.82
C ARG A 38 8.68 -5.60 0.73
N VAL A 39 8.00 -4.48 0.97
CA VAL A 39 7.18 -3.82 -0.05
C VAL A 39 8.05 -3.36 -1.22
N ARG A 40 9.23 -2.77 -0.95
CA ARG A 40 10.18 -2.38 -2.01
C ARG A 40 10.67 -3.58 -2.83
N ALA A 41 10.91 -4.72 -2.17
CA ALA A 41 11.41 -5.91 -2.83
C ALA A 41 10.33 -6.61 -3.68
N TYR A 42 9.08 -6.64 -3.21
CA TYR A 42 8.08 -7.58 -3.72
C TYR A 42 6.73 -6.97 -4.13
N ASN A 43 6.45 -5.69 -3.90
CA ASN A 43 5.12 -5.09 -4.16
C ASN A 43 5.02 -4.26 -5.45
N GLY A 44 5.76 -4.65 -6.48
CA GLY A 44 5.71 -4.09 -7.83
C GLY A 44 4.61 -4.68 -8.71
N VAL A 45 4.69 -4.38 -10.00
CA VAL A 45 3.76 -4.86 -11.04
C VAL A 45 3.99 -6.34 -11.32
N ALA A 46 2.92 -7.13 -11.32
CA ALA A 46 2.95 -8.59 -11.55
C ALA A 46 2.28 -9.02 -12.87
N SER A 47 1.91 -8.05 -13.71
CA SER A 47 1.13 -8.24 -14.93
C SER A 47 1.73 -7.54 -16.14
N VAL A 48 1.45 -8.08 -17.32
CA VAL A 48 1.71 -7.45 -18.62
C VAL A 48 0.39 -7.09 -19.28
N LEU A 49 0.42 -6.09 -20.17
CA LEU A 49 -0.72 -5.79 -21.03
C LEU A 49 -0.93 -6.93 -22.03
N VAL A 50 -2.18 -7.24 -22.34
CA VAL A 50 -2.50 -8.10 -23.49
C VAL A 50 -2.93 -7.23 -24.66
N THR A 51 -2.09 -7.12 -25.68
CA THR A 51 -2.36 -6.32 -26.88
C THR A 51 -2.76 -7.21 -28.05
N GLU A 52 -3.35 -6.62 -29.09
CA GLU A 52 -3.77 -7.35 -30.29
C GLU A 52 -2.60 -8.10 -30.96
N ASP A 53 -1.46 -7.43 -31.09
CA ASP A 53 -0.31 -7.89 -31.87
C ASP A 53 0.86 -8.43 -31.02
N GLY A 54 0.88 -8.15 -29.71
CA GLY A 54 1.99 -8.45 -28.82
C GLY A 54 3.18 -7.49 -28.97
N ALA A 55 3.00 -6.33 -29.61
CA ALA A 55 4.06 -5.34 -29.74
C ALA A 55 4.37 -4.67 -28.38
N PRO A 56 5.64 -4.30 -28.11
CA PRO A 56 5.99 -3.57 -26.91
C PRO A 56 5.31 -2.20 -26.81
N VAL A 57 5.01 -1.77 -25.59
CA VAL A 57 4.48 -0.42 -25.29
C VAL A 57 5.59 0.51 -24.81
N ARG A 58 5.27 1.81 -24.76
CA ARG A 58 6.16 2.82 -24.18
C ARG A 58 6.35 2.58 -22.68
N GLU A 59 7.52 2.95 -22.19
CA GLU A 59 7.79 2.99 -20.75
C GLU A 59 6.79 3.92 -20.05
N ALA A 60 6.32 3.47 -18.88
CA ALA A 60 5.35 4.18 -18.07
C ALA A 60 5.65 3.95 -16.59
N THR A 61 5.36 4.97 -15.77
CA THR A 61 5.49 4.91 -14.31
C THR A 61 4.14 5.13 -13.64
N GLY A 62 3.89 4.36 -12.59
CA GLY A 62 2.66 4.41 -11.82
C GLY A 62 2.83 5.11 -10.48
N ALA A 63 1.87 4.84 -9.59
CA ALA A 63 1.84 5.41 -8.25
C ALA A 63 3.14 5.10 -7.48
N VAL A 64 3.51 6.00 -6.57
CA VAL A 64 4.61 5.78 -5.64
C VAL A 64 4.18 4.75 -4.60
N ARG A 65 5.04 3.74 -4.39
CA ARG A 65 4.91 2.76 -3.30
C ARG A 65 6.26 2.57 -2.65
N ALA A 66 6.33 2.84 -1.36
CA ALA A 66 7.52 2.72 -0.52
C ALA A 66 8.70 3.53 -1.09
N MET A 67 8.43 4.81 -1.39
CA MET A 67 9.34 5.83 -1.89
C MET A 67 9.77 5.70 -3.36
N ALA A 68 9.24 4.74 -4.12
CA ALA A 68 9.56 4.57 -5.54
C ALA A 68 8.30 4.48 -6.42
N PRO A 69 8.26 5.11 -7.61
CA PRO A 69 7.17 4.91 -8.55
C PRO A 69 7.19 3.48 -9.08
N LEU A 70 6.01 2.89 -9.26
CA LEU A 70 5.86 1.63 -9.99
C LEU A 70 6.41 1.77 -11.41
N ARG A 71 7.04 0.71 -11.92
CA ARG A 71 7.49 0.61 -13.31
C ARG A 71 6.72 -0.52 -13.98
N PHE A 72 6.08 -0.22 -15.11
CA PHE A 72 5.33 -1.21 -15.86
C PHE A 72 6.23 -1.91 -16.89
N PRO A 73 6.07 -3.22 -17.12
CA PRO A 73 6.76 -3.90 -18.21
C PRO A 73 6.37 -3.29 -19.56
N THR A 74 7.34 -3.15 -20.46
CA THR A 74 7.10 -2.75 -21.86
C THR A 74 6.72 -3.94 -22.74
N GLU A 75 7.11 -5.15 -22.34
CA GLU A 75 6.68 -6.39 -22.98
C GLU A 75 5.18 -6.62 -22.78
N THR A 76 4.54 -7.13 -23.83
CA THR A 76 3.10 -7.41 -23.85
C THR A 76 2.87 -8.86 -24.26
N ALA A 77 1.71 -9.40 -23.90
CA ALA A 77 1.24 -10.67 -24.41
C ALA A 77 0.38 -10.43 -25.66
N LYS A 78 0.56 -11.26 -26.69
CA LYS A 78 -0.32 -11.24 -27.86
C LYS A 78 -1.67 -11.87 -27.51
N ALA A 79 -2.77 -11.21 -27.83
CA ALA A 79 -4.12 -11.65 -27.50
C ALA A 79 -4.44 -13.06 -28.00
N SER A 80 -4.03 -13.41 -29.23
CA SER A 80 -4.24 -14.75 -29.77
C SER A 80 -3.45 -15.86 -29.05
N GLY A 81 -2.44 -15.49 -28.25
CA GLY A 81 -1.72 -16.42 -27.38
C GLY A 81 -2.44 -16.70 -26.06
N ILE A 82 -3.37 -15.82 -25.66
CA ILE A 82 -4.20 -15.94 -24.45
C ILE A 82 -5.59 -16.49 -24.80
N LEU A 83 -6.12 -16.08 -25.95
CA LEU A 83 -7.44 -16.44 -26.47
C LEU A 83 -7.26 -17.23 -27.78
N PRO A 84 -7.22 -18.57 -27.73
CA PRO A 84 -6.81 -19.41 -28.87
C PRO A 84 -7.77 -19.42 -30.07
N ASP A 85 -9.02 -19.01 -29.89
CA ASP A 85 -10.04 -18.89 -30.97
C ASP A 85 -10.45 -17.42 -31.20
N LEU A 86 -9.51 -16.48 -30.99
CA LEU A 86 -9.76 -15.04 -31.13
C LEU A 86 -10.31 -14.65 -32.51
N ASP A 87 -9.90 -15.34 -33.57
CA ASP A 87 -10.36 -15.14 -34.96
C ASP A 87 -11.85 -15.48 -35.16
N LYS A 88 -12.41 -16.32 -34.29
CA LYS A 88 -13.83 -16.73 -34.32
C LYS A 88 -14.70 -15.89 -33.40
N TYR A 89 -14.11 -15.01 -32.59
CA TYR A 89 -14.83 -14.19 -31.64
C TYR A 89 -15.71 -13.17 -32.38
N ASN A 90 -17.02 -13.21 -32.09
CA ASN A 90 -18.04 -12.34 -32.72
C ASN A 90 -18.82 -11.51 -31.69
N GLY A 91 -18.33 -11.42 -30.44
CA GLY A 91 -18.94 -10.63 -29.38
C GLY A 91 -18.58 -9.15 -29.44
N PRO A 92 -18.91 -8.38 -28.38
CA PRO A 92 -18.52 -6.97 -28.26
C PRO A 92 -17.00 -6.77 -28.39
N PRO A 93 -16.52 -5.59 -28.84
CA PRO A 93 -15.08 -5.32 -28.98
C PRO A 93 -14.30 -5.69 -27.72
N ILE A 94 -13.17 -6.37 -27.91
CA ILE A 94 -12.27 -6.72 -26.80
C ILE A 94 -11.52 -5.46 -26.39
N GLU A 95 -11.53 -5.18 -25.09
CA GLU A 95 -10.74 -4.09 -24.54
C GLU A 95 -9.29 -4.55 -24.33
N PHE A 96 -8.45 -4.37 -25.35
CA PHE A 96 -7.02 -4.67 -25.26
C PHE A 96 -6.32 -3.80 -24.22
N GLY A 97 -5.27 -4.38 -23.66
CA GLY A 97 -4.42 -3.76 -22.66
C GLY A 97 -3.74 -2.49 -23.19
N ARG A 98 -3.79 -1.42 -22.41
CA ARG A 98 -3.09 -0.15 -22.67
C ARG A 98 -2.59 0.49 -21.38
N MET A 99 -1.61 1.39 -21.52
CA MET A 99 -1.28 2.32 -20.45
C MET A 99 -2.18 3.55 -20.57
N GLU A 100 -2.73 4.01 -19.45
CA GLU A 100 -3.58 5.20 -19.41
C GLU A 100 -3.27 6.04 -18.16
N PRO A 101 -3.35 7.39 -18.25
CA PRO A 101 -3.36 8.24 -17.07
C PRO A 101 -4.50 7.88 -16.11
N THR A 102 -4.22 7.91 -14.80
CA THR A 102 -5.28 7.72 -13.80
C THR A 102 -6.19 8.94 -13.72
N ALA A 103 -7.48 8.72 -13.45
CA ALA A 103 -8.43 9.81 -13.22
C ALA A 103 -8.14 10.56 -11.92
N SER A 104 -7.61 9.87 -10.91
CA SER A 104 -7.23 10.44 -9.61
C SER A 104 -5.97 11.33 -9.68
N ASP A 105 -4.98 10.97 -10.50
CA ASP A 105 -3.82 11.81 -10.81
C ASP A 105 -3.37 11.61 -12.28
N PRO A 106 -3.64 12.57 -13.19
CA PRO A 106 -3.26 12.46 -14.60
C PRO A 106 -1.74 12.35 -14.86
N ALA A 107 -0.88 12.64 -13.88
CA ALA A 107 0.56 12.43 -13.99
C ALA A 107 0.99 10.98 -13.75
N VAL A 108 0.09 10.14 -13.24
CA VAL A 108 0.33 8.73 -12.89
C VAL A 108 -0.29 7.82 -13.96
N GLN A 109 0.43 6.79 -14.39
CA GLN A 109 -0.07 5.79 -15.36
C GLN A 109 -0.54 4.51 -14.66
N GLN A 110 -1.49 3.80 -15.28
CA GLN A 110 -1.94 2.48 -14.87
C GLN A 110 -2.26 1.59 -16.09
N GLN A 111 -2.22 0.26 -15.89
CA GLN A 111 -2.68 -0.71 -16.89
C GLN A 111 -4.22 -0.74 -16.91
N TYR A 112 -4.79 -0.53 -18.09
CA TYR A 112 -6.23 -0.60 -18.37
C TYR A 112 -6.52 -1.68 -19.41
N GLY A 113 -7.75 -2.20 -19.40
CA GLY A 113 -8.18 -3.28 -20.30
C GLY A 113 -7.57 -4.63 -19.90
N MET A 114 -7.41 -5.51 -20.90
CA MET A 114 -6.98 -6.89 -20.67
C MET A 114 -5.50 -6.96 -20.26
N ILE A 115 -5.26 -7.65 -19.14
CA ILE A 115 -3.93 -7.95 -18.60
C ILE A 115 -3.77 -9.46 -18.39
N ALA A 116 -2.53 -9.92 -18.37
CA ALA A 116 -2.17 -11.29 -18.03
C ALA A 116 -1.11 -11.29 -16.92
N GLY A 117 -1.14 -12.31 -16.07
CA GLY A 117 -0.09 -12.53 -15.08
C GLY A 117 1.25 -12.76 -15.78
N ARG A 118 2.31 -12.15 -15.26
CA ARG A 118 3.66 -12.33 -15.75
C ARG A 118 4.32 -13.51 -15.02
N PRO A 119 4.72 -14.59 -15.72
CA PRO A 119 5.47 -15.68 -15.09
C PRO A 119 6.74 -15.15 -14.43
N ASP A 120 7.09 -15.70 -13.27
CA ASP A 120 8.31 -15.37 -12.53
C ASP A 120 8.52 -13.86 -12.28
N ALA A 121 7.42 -13.09 -12.15
CA ALA A 121 7.48 -11.64 -11.98
C ALA A 121 8.34 -11.20 -10.79
N GLY A 122 8.45 -12.05 -9.76
CA GLY A 122 9.08 -11.71 -8.48
C GLY A 122 8.35 -10.60 -7.71
N GLN A 123 7.15 -10.23 -8.17
CA GLN A 123 6.32 -9.14 -7.64
C GLN A 123 4.90 -9.64 -7.37
N LEU A 124 4.22 -9.01 -6.41
CA LEU A 124 2.94 -9.45 -5.88
C LEU A 124 1.78 -8.49 -6.18
N ASN A 125 2.07 -7.20 -6.40
CA ASN A 125 1.05 -6.15 -6.52
C ASN A 125 -0.07 -6.26 -5.45
N ALA A 126 0.32 -6.48 -4.19
CA ALA A 126 -0.60 -6.83 -3.10
C ALA A 126 -1.15 -5.61 -2.36
N LEU A 127 -0.37 -4.53 -2.23
CA LEU A 127 -0.73 -3.32 -1.49
C LEU A 127 -0.83 -2.11 -2.44
N ALA A 128 -1.88 -1.31 -2.28
CA ALA A 128 -2.15 -0.13 -3.08
C ALA A 128 -1.59 1.14 -2.42
N THR A 129 -2.12 1.48 -1.24
CA THR A 129 -1.74 2.66 -0.45
C THR A 129 -0.96 2.23 0.77
N LEU A 130 0.13 2.93 1.08
CA LEU A 130 0.93 2.72 2.29
C LEU A 130 0.77 3.92 3.21
N ASN A 131 0.70 3.69 4.52
CA ASN A 131 0.64 4.73 5.54
C ASN A 131 2.04 5.32 5.77
N ILE A 132 2.56 5.99 4.74
CA ILE A 132 3.84 6.69 4.70
C ILE A 132 3.53 8.13 4.32
N ARG A 133 4.10 9.10 5.03
CA ARG A 133 3.89 10.52 4.73
C ARG A 133 4.10 10.83 3.25
N GLY A 134 3.15 11.57 2.69
CA GLY A 134 3.19 11.99 1.29
C GLY A 134 2.78 10.92 0.26
N GLU A 135 2.63 9.65 0.66
CA GLU A 135 2.18 8.53 -0.20
C GLU A 135 0.75 8.08 0.12
N ARG A 136 0.28 8.37 1.33
CA ARG A 136 -0.98 7.86 1.89
C ARG A 136 -2.26 8.54 1.39
N SER A 137 -2.15 9.55 0.53
CA SER A 137 -3.28 10.26 -0.11
C SER A 137 -2.84 10.89 -1.43
N VAL A 138 -3.71 10.87 -2.43
CA VAL A 138 -3.54 11.60 -3.70
C VAL A 138 -3.92 13.07 -3.53
N THR A 139 -4.95 13.36 -2.72
CA THR A 139 -5.38 14.73 -2.36
C THR A 139 -4.29 15.45 -1.56
N CYS A 140 -3.69 14.78 -0.56
CA CYS A 140 -2.66 15.32 0.32
C CYS A 140 -1.27 14.74 0.03
N ARG A 141 -0.92 14.62 -1.25
CA ARG A 141 0.33 14.00 -1.69
C ARG A 141 1.60 14.81 -1.39
N GLY A 142 2.72 14.11 -1.29
CA GLY A 142 4.05 14.70 -1.13
C GLY A 142 4.13 15.68 0.04
N ASN A 143 4.61 16.91 -0.23
CA ASN A 143 4.78 17.95 0.80
C ASN A 143 3.46 18.49 1.36
N PHE A 144 2.29 18.10 0.84
CA PHE A 144 1.00 18.44 1.43
C PHE A 144 0.70 17.61 2.70
N ASP A 145 1.47 16.54 2.95
CA ASP A 145 1.37 15.69 4.16
C ASP A 145 2.67 15.69 4.98
N ARG A 146 3.54 16.70 4.78
CA ARG A 146 4.74 16.89 5.60
C ARG A 146 4.39 17.07 7.08
N HIS A 147 5.24 16.61 7.98
CA HIS A 147 4.94 16.64 9.42
C HIS A 147 4.77 18.10 9.91
N PRO A 148 3.82 18.38 10.83
CA PRO A 148 3.60 19.74 11.36
C PRO A 148 4.85 20.43 11.92
N SER A 149 5.78 19.67 12.51
CA SER A 149 7.03 20.22 13.05
C SER A 149 7.97 20.77 11.98
N GLU A 150 7.77 20.44 10.70
CA GLU A 150 8.58 20.95 9.61
C GLU A 150 8.08 22.31 9.07
N GLY A 151 7.01 22.85 9.67
CA GLY A 151 6.45 24.16 9.36
C GLY A 151 5.15 24.11 8.55
N PRO A 152 4.75 25.23 7.94
CA PRO A 152 3.50 25.33 7.20
C PRO A 152 3.52 24.48 5.92
N LEU A 153 2.32 24.14 5.44
CA LEU A 153 2.14 23.52 4.13
C LEU A 153 2.51 24.51 3.00
N PRO A 154 3.03 24.01 1.88
CA PRO A 154 3.32 24.85 0.73
C PRO A 154 2.03 25.39 0.09
N PRO A 155 2.10 26.50 -0.69
CA PRO A 155 0.97 27.01 -1.45
C PRO A 155 0.35 25.95 -2.36
N GLY A 156 -0.97 25.97 -2.51
CA GLY A 156 -1.73 25.00 -3.32
C GLY A 156 -2.13 23.72 -2.58
N ALA A 157 -1.70 23.53 -1.33
CA ALA A 157 -2.20 22.43 -0.49
C ALA A 157 -3.71 22.63 -0.19
N PRO A 158 -4.56 21.62 -0.40
CA PRO A 158 -5.95 21.67 0.04
C PRO A 158 -6.06 21.91 1.55
N PRO A 159 -7.02 22.74 2.04
CA PRO A 159 -7.14 23.03 3.48
C PRO A 159 -7.30 21.78 4.35
N VAL A 160 -7.95 20.73 3.83
CA VAL A 160 -8.15 19.46 4.53
C VAL A 160 -6.81 18.78 4.90
N CYS A 161 -5.74 19.05 4.14
CA CYS A 161 -4.44 18.44 4.38
C CYS A 161 -3.79 18.91 5.69
N GLU A 162 -4.15 20.08 6.20
CA GLU A 162 -3.68 20.55 7.51
C GLU A 162 -4.27 19.70 8.65
N MET A 163 -5.50 19.18 8.49
CA MET A 163 -6.08 18.23 9.43
C MET A 163 -5.46 16.84 9.24
N PHE A 164 -5.35 16.38 8.00
CA PHE A 164 -4.83 15.06 7.65
C PHE A 164 -3.41 14.84 8.18
N ARG A 165 -2.50 15.79 7.92
CA ARG A 165 -1.08 15.65 8.27
C ARG A 165 -0.78 15.57 9.76
N ARG A 166 -1.75 15.90 10.62
CA ARG A 166 -1.65 15.75 12.08
C ARG A 166 -1.86 14.32 12.54
N LEU A 167 -2.40 13.46 11.69
CA LEU A 167 -2.48 12.03 11.96
C LEU A 167 -1.09 11.41 11.78
N PRO A 168 -0.65 10.53 12.70
CA PRO A 168 0.64 9.87 12.57
C PRO A 168 0.61 8.92 11.37
N ASP A 169 1.73 8.80 10.66
CA ASP A 169 1.93 7.69 9.73
C ASP A 169 2.31 6.38 10.47
N ALA A 170 2.56 5.28 9.76
CA ALA A 170 2.87 4.01 10.41
C ALA A 170 4.19 4.03 11.19
N LEU A 171 5.21 4.76 10.73
CA LEU A 171 6.50 4.85 11.41
C LEU A 171 6.38 5.73 12.66
N GLU A 172 5.64 6.83 12.57
CA GLU A 172 5.35 7.71 13.71
C GLU A 172 4.54 6.98 14.77
N ARG A 173 3.50 6.23 14.35
CA ARG A 173 2.71 5.43 15.28
C ARG A 173 3.53 4.34 15.96
N ALA A 174 4.42 3.69 15.21
CA ALA A 174 5.34 2.71 15.77
C ALA A 174 6.30 3.35 16.78
N ALA A 175 6.83 4.54 16.49
CA ALA A 175 7.72 5.27 17.38
C ALA A 175 7.00 5.72 18.67
N GLU A 176 5.74 6.15 18.57
CA GLU A 176 4.90 6.43 19.75
C GLU A 176 4.74 5.19 20.63
N LEU A 177 4.41 4.03 20.04
CA LEU A 177 4.25 2.78 20.78
C LEU A 177 5.54 2.34 21.46
N ASP A 178 6.66 2.42 20.75
CA ASP A 178 8.00 2.12 21.30
C ASP A 178 8.35 3.06 22.46
N SER A 179 8.03 4.36 22.34
CA SER A 179 8.30 5.36 23.38
C SER A 179 7.44 5.16 24.63
N LEU A 180 6.15 4.87 24.46
CA LEU A 180 5.20 4.75 25.57
C LEU A 180 5.34 3.45 26.36
N HIS A 181 5.67 2.35 25.67
CA HIS A 181 5.63 1.01 26.26
C HIS A 181 6.98 0.30 26.23
N GLY A 182 7.83 0.60 25.24
CA GLY A 182 9.11 -0.05 25.04
C GLY A 182 9.01 -1.57 25.09
N ARG A 183 9.74 -2.17 26.03
CA ARG A 183 9.79 -3.63 26.22
C ARG A 183 8.72 -4.16 27.19
N ASN A 184 7.87 -3.30 27.73
CA ASN A 184 6.91 -3.65 28.77
C ASN A 184 5.45 -3.30 28.37
N PRO A 185 4.95 -3.75 27.20
CA PRO A 185 3.55 -3.50 26.84
C PRO A 185 2.58 -4.27 27.75
N ASP A 186 1.43 -3.66 28.06
CA ASP A 186 0.32 -4.31 28.74
C ASP A 186 -0.45 -5.18 27.72
N LEU A 187 0.04 -6.40 27.47
CA LEU A 187 -0.50 -7.31 26.45
C LEU A 187 -1.92 -7.80 26.75
N ALA A 188 -2.38 -7.72 28.01
CA ALA A 188 -3.77 -8.02 28.35
C ALA A 188 -4.72 -6.97 27.74
N LYS A 189 -4.30 -5.70 27.68
CA LYS A 189 -5.05 -4.62 27.03
C LYS A 189 -4.72 -4.46 25.55
N MET A 190 -3.48 -4.76 25.17
CA MET A 190 -2.95 -4.63 23.81
C MET A 190 -2.48 -5.99 23.27
N PRO A 191 -3.41 -6.93 23.00
CA PRO A 191 -3.07 -8.28 22.56
C PRO A 191 -2.47 -8.35 21.15
N VAL A 192 -2.39 -7.23 20.43
CA VAL A 192 -1.74 -7.13 19.11
C VAL A 192 -0.73 -5.98 19.07
N TYR A 193 -0.09 -5.69 20.20
CA TYR A 193 0.91 -4.63 20.32
C TYR A 193 2.04 -4.78 19.31
N GLY A 194 2.25 -3.74 18.50
CA GLY A 194 3.33 -3.72 17.49
C GLY A 194 3.06 -4.60 16.27
N VAL A 195 1.93 -5.32 16.22
CA VAL A 195 1.54 -6.11 15.05
C VAL A 195 1.12 -5.17 13.92
N VAL A 196 1.72 -5.37 12.76
CA VAL A 196 1.47 -4.57 11.56
C VAL A 196 0.39 -5.21 10.70
N PHE A 197 -0.67 -4.45 10.42
CA PHE A 197 -1.82 -4.89 9.63
C PHE A 197 -1.92 -4.15 8.31
N SER A 198 -2.43 -4.85 7.30
CA SER A 198 -3.07 -4.22 6.14
C SER A 198 -4.58 -4.47 6.19
N PHE A 199 -5.35 -3.59 5.57
CA PHE A 199 -6.80 -3.71 5.42
C PHE A 199 -7.17 -3.69 3.95
N LYS A 200 -8.22 -4.43 3.54
CA LYS A 200 -8.79 -4.25 2.20
C LYS A 200 -9.20 -2.78 2.06
N ASP A 201 -8.97 -2.18 0.88
CA ASP A 201 -9.17 -0.75 0.66
C ASP A 201 -10.51 -0.16 1.16
N PRO A 202 -11.67 -0.83 1.02
CA PRO A 202 -12.98 -0.29 1.44
C PRO A 202 -13.14 -0.07 2.95
N PHE A 203 -12.26 -0.60 3.79
CA PHE A 203 -12.33 -0.39 5.23
C PHE A 203 -11.75 0.96 5.60
N ASP A 204 -12.60 1.93 5.95
CA ASP A 204 -12.19 3.29 6.33
C ASP A 204 -11.00 3.32 7.29
N THR A 205 -9.97 4.08 6.91
CA THR A 205 -8.82 4.44 7.75
C THR A 205 -8.60 5.93 7.63
N LYS A 206 -8.76 6.70 8.71
CA LYS A 206 -8.73 8.18 8.62
C LYS A 206 -7.39 8.76 8.17
N ASP A 207 -6.32 7.98 8.29
CA ASP A 207 -4.94 8.34 7.98
C ASP A 207 -4.46 7.80 6.62
N MET A 208 -5.33 7.20 5.81
CA MET A 208 -5.01 6.80 4.44
C MET A 208 -6.22 6.96 3.52
N ARG A 209 -5.92 7.15 2.24
CA ARG A 209 -6.88 7.01 1.14
C ARG A 209 -7.71 5.73 1.29
N THR A 210 -9.02 5.84 1.09
CA THR A 210 -9.99 4.72 1.09
C THR A 210 -10.97 4.95 -0.07
N THR A 211 -10.83 4.22 -1.17
CA THR A 211 -11.66 4.44 -2.38
C THR A 211 -12.34 3.19 -2.92
N ALA A 212 -12.23 2.06 -2.21
CA ALA A 212 -12.65 0.74 -2.68
C ALA A 212 -12.02 0.38 -4.04
N GLY A 213 -10.76 0.79 -4.25
CA GLY A 213 -10.04 0.63 -5.51
C GLY A 213 -10.46 1.59 -6.62
N GLY A 214 -11.42 2.50 -6.36
CA GLY A 214 -11.92 3.48 -7.31
C GLY A 214 -10.85 4.44 -7.84
N ASP A 215 -10.71 4.52 -9.16
CA ASP A 215 -9.92 5.57 -9.82
C ASP A 215 -10.82 6.76 -10.20
N ALA A 216 -10.98 7.69 -9.25
CA ALA A 216 -11.70 8.93 -9.47
C ALA A 216 -10.99 10.11 -8.81
N ALA A 217 -11.22 11.31 -9.34
CA ALA A 217 -10.74 12.57 -8.78
C ALA A 217 -11.59 12.97 -7.56
N TYR A 218 -11.39 12.30 -6.43
CA TYR A 218 -12.06 12.64 -5.18
C TYR A 218 -11.56 13.99 -4.64
N ASP A 219 -12.48 14.86 -4.21
CA ASP A 219 -12.13 16.11 -3.50
C ASP A 219 -11.37 15.81 -2.20
N ILE A 220 -11.78 14.74 -1.50
CA ILE A 220 -11.15 14.21 -0.30
C ILE A 220 -11.16 12.69 -0.42
N ASP A 221 -9.99 12.07 -0.51
CA ASP A 221 -9.85 10.63 -0.76
C ASP A 221 -9.70 9.77 0.50
N PHE A 222 -9.73 10.37 1.70
CA PHE A 222 -9.66 9.71 3.00
C PHE A 222 -10.91 9.99 3.85
N PRO A 223 -11.35 9.03 4.68
CA PRO A 223 -12.55 9.16 5.50
C PRO A 223 -12.31 10.01 6.74
N ALA A 224 -13.38 10.59 7.29
CA ALA A 224 -13.32 11.40 8.51
C ALA A 224 -13.03 10.59 9.79
N ARG A 225 -13.20 9.27 9.75
CA ARG A 225 -13.04 8.36 10.89
C ARG A 225 -12.57 6.98 10.43
N ASP A 226 -12.03 6.23 11.37
CA ASP A 226 -11.73 4.81 11.15
C ASP A 226 -13.03 3.98 11.10
N HIS A 227 -13.00 2.89 10.34
CA HIS A 227 -13.97 1.81 10.49
C HIS A 227 -13.87 1.22 11.90
N VAL A 228 -14.98 0.74 12.47
CA VAL A 228 -15.03 0.25 13.87
C VAL A 228 -13.98 -0.84 14.16
N LEU A 229 -13.71 -1.72 13.19
CA LEU A 229 -12.69 -2.76 13.33
C LEU A 229 -11.26 -2.18 13.34
N VAL A 230 -10.99 -1.16 12.52
CA VAL A 230 -9.69 -0.48 12.46
C VAL A 230 -9.43 0.21 13.80
N GLU A 231 -10.42 0.95 14.31
CA GLU A 231 -10.34 1.61 15.61
C GLU A 231 -10.08 0.60 16.75
N GLN A 232 -10.82 -0.51 16.78
CA GLN A 232 -10.63 -1.56 17.79
C GLN A 232 -9.24 -2.19 17.73
N LEU A 233 -8.68 -2.42 16.53
CA LEU A 233 -7.32 -2.94 16.41
C LEU A 233 -6.27 -1.93 16.89
N ARG A 234 -6.40 -0.65 16.53
CA ARG A 234 -5.51 0.41 17.03
C ARG A 234 -5.52 0.49 18.56
N ASN A 235 -6.71 0.40 19.16
CA ASN A 235 -6.88 0.39 20.61
C ASN A 235 -6.24 -0.84 21.28
N LYS A 236 -6.08 -1.94 20.54
CA LYS A 236 -5.40 -3.17 20.97
C LYS A 236 -3.90 -3.21 20.60
N GLY A 237 -3.34 -2.09 20.15
CA GLY A 237 -1.90 -1.93 19.90
C GLY A 237 -1.45 -2.18 18.46
N ALA A 238 -2.38 -2.38 17.51
CA ALA A 238 -2.05 -2.59 16.11
C ALA A 238 -1.49 -1.33 15.43
N ILE A 239 -0.64 -1.56 14.43
CA ILE A 239 -0.17 -0.54 13.49
C ILE A 239 -0.84 -0.80 12.14
N ILE A 240 -1.66 0.15 11.69
CA ILE A 240 -2.34 0.06 10.40
C ILE A 240 -1.45 0.65 9.32
N PHE A 241 -0.85 -0.23 8.53
CA PHE A 241 0.27 0.10 7.65
C PHE A 241 -0.12 0.31 6.19
N ALA A 242 -1.12 -0.40 5.69
CA ALA A 242 -1.42 -0.35 4.27
C ALA A 242 -2.88 -0.72 3.93
N LYS A 243 -3.27 -0.32 2.72
CA LYS A 243 -4.44 -0.82 2.00
C LYS A 243 -4.04 -1.92 1.04
N ALA A 244 -4.68 -3.08 1.15
CA ALA A 244 -4.55 -4.17 0.19
C ALA A 244 -5.34 -3.85 -1.09
N VAL A 245 -4.78 -4.23 -2.24
CA VAL A 245 -5.43 -4.10 -3.55
C VAL A 245 -6.75 -4.86 -3.55
N CYS A 246 -7.76 -4.29 -4.21
CA CYS A 246 -9.03 -4.94 -4.48
C CYS A 246 -9.50 -4.61 -5.89
N THR A 247 -10.44 -5.41 -6.41
CA THR A 247 -11.22 -5.02 -7.59
C THR A 247 -11.99 -3.75 -7.28
N GLU A 248 -12.08 -2.86 -8.26
CA GLU A 248 -12.80 -1.60 -8.14
C GLU A 248 -14.25 -1.81 -7.68
N TYR A 249 -14.69 -1.01 -6.70
CA TYR A 249 -16.03 -1.02 -6.09
C TYR A 249 -16.41 -2.32 -5.35
N ASN A 250 -15.43 -3.03 -4.80
CA ASN A 250 -15.60 -4.21 -3.93
C ASN A 250 -15.44 -3.88 -2.44
#